data_AF-A0AAD7HEC3-F1
#
_entry.id   AF-A0AAD7HEC3-F1
#
_cell.length_a   1.000
_cell.length_b   1.000
_cell.length_c   1.000
_cell.angle_alpha   90.00
_cell.angle_beta   90.00
_cell.angle_gamma   90.00
#
_symmetry.space_group_name_H-M   'P 1'
#
loop_
_entity.id
_entity.type
_entity.pdbx_description
1 polymer ?
#
loop_
_entity_poly.entity_id
_entity_poly.type
_entity_poly.pdbx_seq_one_letter_code
_entity_poly.pdbx_strand_id
1 'polypeptide(L)'
;MAPGGMTQFLTAAQGMPEEIEEFLDKRIKTFMWEGRSVAPINNDILFLPIEQGGKNLLCIKDHNNAIKLKDLGDFLTKDEDRAKWCYLADKGFQKEVPQGIIVDKKARINPFIQTWAPLQKKLPRPLKRMYRTATKFGLTFDALALEKNVKDEIPVWFHPGGKKDLARHNNSSRAKCLRDNHGVKTV
;
A
#
# COMPACT_ATOMS: atom_id res chain seq x y z
N MET A 1 -4.85 28.83 -5.50
CA MET A 1 -5.26 27.43 -5.72
C MET A 1 -4.01 26.67 -6.16
N ALA A 2 -3.43 25.85 -5.28
CA ALA A 2 -2.14 25.18 -5.52
C ALA A 2 -2.31 24.00 -6.51
N PRO A 3 -1.29 23.68 -7.33
CA PRO A 3 -1.34 22.59 -8.31
C PRO A 3 -1.77 21.24 -7.73
N GLY A 4 -1.41 20.95 -6.46
CA GLY A 4 -1.83 19.72 -5.78
C GLY A 4 -3.35 19.52 -5.74
N GLY A 5 -4.11 20.55 -5.35
CA GLY A 5 -5.57 20.45 -5.26
C GLY A 5 -6.23 20.26 -6.63
N MET A 6 -5.69 20.90 -7.67
CA MET A 6 -6.20 20.75 -9.04
C MET A 6 -5.94 19.34 -9.60
N THR A 7 -4.81 18.73 -9.24
CA THR A 7 -4.44 17.39 -9.73
C THR A 7 -4.96 16.26 -8.86
N GLN A 8 -5.40 16.54 -7.63
CA GLN A 8 -5.72 15.53 -6.63
C GLN A 8 -6.80 14.55 -7.10
N PHE A 9 -7.89 15.04 -7.68
CA PHE A 9 -9.01 14.18 -8.11
C PHE A 9 -8.57 13.15 -9.16
N LEU A 10 -7.92 13.61 -10.23
CA LEU A 10 -7.47 12.72 -11.30
C LEU A 10 -6.37 11.77 -10.82
N THR A 11 -5.49 12.25 -9.94
CA THR A 11 -4.44 11.43 -9.32
C THR A 11 -5.03 10.33 -8.45
N ALA A 12 -6.09 10.61 -7.69
CA ALA A 12 -6.79 9.60 -6.92
C ALA A 12 -7.46 8.57 -7.84
N ALA A 13 -8.18 9.03 -8.87
CA ALA A 13 -8.95 8.17 -9.76
C ALA A 13 -8.08 7.28 -10.68
N GLN A 14 -7.01 7.83 -11.26
CA GLN A 14 -6.23 7.18 -12.32
C GLN A 14 -4.74 7.06 -12.00
N GLY A 15 -4.26 7.76 -10.96
CA GLY A 15 -2.84 7.93 -10.69
C GLY A 15 -2.20 9.01 -11.56
N MET A 16 -1.04 9.51 -11.12
CA MET A 16 -0.21 10.43 -11.90
C MET A 16 0.94 9.67 -12.57
N PRO A 17 1.14 9.78 -13.90
CA PRO A 17 2.35 9.27 -14.55
C PRO A 17 3.61 9.96 -14.00
N GLU A 18 4.74 9.25 -13.98
CA GLU A 18 6.00 9.77 -13.43
C GLU A 18 6.51 11.00 -14.19
N GLU A 19 6.36 11.00 -15.51
CA GLU A 19 6.69 12.14 -16.37
C GLU A 19 5.91 13.41 -15.98
N ILE A 20 4.63 13.27 -15.62
CA ILE A 20 3.78 14.39 -15.19
C ILE A 20 4.17 14.86 -13.79
N GLU A 21 4.51 13.94 -12.90
CA GLU A 21 5.00 14.24 -11.56
C GLU A 21 6.31 15.05 -11.62
N GLU A 22 7.27 14.62 -12.44
CA GLU A 22 8.52 15.35 -12.68
C GLU A 22 8.30 16.70 -13.36
N PHE A 23 7.37 16.78 -14.31
CA PHE A 23 7.01 18.03 -14.98
C PHE A 23 6.45 19.05 -13.99
N LEU A 24 5.52 18.63 -13.13
CA LEU A 24 4.93 19.48 -12.11
C LEU A 24 5.96 19.92 -11.06
N ASP A 25 6.81 19.00 -10.60
CA ASP A 25 7.90 19.30 -9.66
C ASP A 25 8.87 20.33 -10.25
N LYS A 26 9.27 20.17 -11.51
CA LYS A 26 10.09 21.16 -12.23
C LYS A 26 9.39 22.51 -12.32
N ARG A 27 8.10 22.53 -12.68
CA ARG A 27 7.34 23.79 -12.83
C ARG A 27 7.14 24.52 -11.51
N ILE A 28 6.94 23.79 -10.40
CA ILE A 28 6.91 24.35 -9.04
C ILE A 28 8.26 24.97 -8.69
N LYS A 29 9.37 24.29 -8.98
CA LYS A 29 10.72 24.83 -8.73
C LYS A 29 11.02 26.08 -9.56
N THR A 30 10.71 26.05 -10.86
CA THR A 30 10.86 27.22 -11.74
C THR A 30 10.04 28.40 -11.24
N PHE A 31 8.81 28.16 -10.77
CA PHE A 31 7.97 29.20 -10.20
C PHE A 31 8.56 29.77 -8.90
N MET A 32 8.99 28.92 -7.97
CA MET A 32 9.57 29.33 -6.68
C MET A 32 10.83 30.18 -6.82
N TRP A 33 11.59 29.98 -7.90
CA TRP A 33 12.86 30.66 -8.14
C TRP A 33 12.80 31.66 -9.30
N GLU A 34 11.61 32.05 -9.75
CA GLU A 34 11.41 33.05 -10.83
C GLU A 34 12.21 32.74 -12.10
N GLY A 35 12.35 31.45 -12.44
CA GLY A 35 13.10 31.02 -13.62
C GLY A 35 14.62 30.97 -13.46
N ARG A 36 15.18 31.24 -12.27
CA ARG A 36 16.63 31.07 -12.02
C ARG A 36 17.05 29.61 -12.20
N SER A 37 18.18 29.40 -12.85
CA SER A 37 18.73 28.06 -13.14
C SER A 37 19.28 27.35 -11.90
N VAL A 38 19.76 28.12 -10.90
CA VAL A 38 20.32 27.59 -9.66
C VAL A 38 19.42 27.97 -8.49
N ALA A 39 18.85 26.95 -7.84
CA ALA A 39 18.10 27.11 -6.61
C ALA A 39 19.07 27.38 -5.44
N PRO A 40 18.93 28.51 -4.72
CA PRO A 40 19.81 28.82 -3.59
C PRO A 40 19.52 27.97 -2.34
N ILE A 41 18.37 27.30 -2.27
CA ILE A 41 17.97 26.42 -1.17
C ILE A 41 17.53 25.07 -1.73
N ASN A 42 17.91 23.98 -1.06
CA ASN A 42 17.47 22.63 -1.42
C ASN A 42 15.94 22.47 -1.20
N ASN A 43 15.28 21.69 -2.06
CA ASN A 43 13.86 21.40 -1.97
C ASN A 43 13.48 20.73 -0.66
N ASP A 44 14.32 19.86 -0.12
CA ASP A 44 14.05 19.17 1.15
C ASP A 44 13.81 20.19 2.28
N ILE A 45 14.53 21.32 2.27
CA ILE A 45 14.34 22.42 3.23
C ILE A 45 13.04 23.19 2.92
N LEU A 46 12.75 23.46 1.63
CA LEU A 46 11.53 24.16 1.24
C LEU A 46 10.26 23.40 1.64
N PHE A 47 10.30 22.07 1.61
CA PHE A 47 9.19 21.19 1.98
C PHE A 47 8.90 21.20 3.49
N LEU A 48 9.86 21.60 4.34
CA LEU A 48 9.65 21.64 5.78
C LEU A 48 8.62 22.70 6.19
N PRO A 49 7.99 22.54 7.37
CA PRO A 49 7.15 23.55 7.98
C PRO A 49 7.87 24.89 8.18
N ILE A 50 7.11 25.98 8.25
CA ILE A 50 7.66 27.34 8.40
C ILE A 50 8.44 27.47 9.71
N GLU A 51 7.99 26.77 10.75
CA GLU A 51 8.58 26.73 12.08
C GLU A 51 9.98 26.11 12.10
N GLN A 52 10.30 25.27 11.10
CA GLN A 52 11.61 24.64 10.93
C GLN A 52 12.48 25.38 9.90
N GLY A 53 12.11 26.61 9.53
CA GLY A 53 12.81 27.41 8.52
C GLY A 53 12.47 27.04 7.07
N GLY A 54 11.47 26.20 6.86
CA GLY A 54 10.97 25.83 5.53
C GLY A 54 9.95 26.82 4.98
N LYS A 55 9.31 26.43 3.85
CA LYS A 55 8.25 27.22 3.19
C LYS A 55 6.93 26.48 3.09
N ASN A 56 6.84 25.29 3.70
CA ASN A 56 5.71 24.37 3.56
C ASN A 56 5.35 24.13 2.09
N LEU A 57 6.38 24.01 1.25
CA LEU A 57 6.21 23.83 -0.19
C LEU A 57 5.66 22.43 -0.48
N LEU A 58 4.71 22.36 -1.41
CA LEU A 58 4.12 21.09 -1.81
C LEU A 58 5.15 20.18 -2.51
N CYS A 59 5.40 19.01 -1.93
CA CYS A 59 6.07 17.90 -2.60
C CYS A 59 5.03 17.01 -3.30
N ILE A 60 4.98 17.04 -4.64
CA ILE A 60 4.02 16.24 -5.43
C ILE A 60 4.20 14.74 -5.18
N LYS A 61 5.46 14.29 -5.06
CA LYS A 61 5.83 12.90 -4.74
C LYS A 61 5.19 12.43 -3.45
N ASP A 62 5.33 13.21 -2.39
CA ASP A 62 4.81 12.84 -1.07
C ASP A 62 3.30 12.97 -1.01
N HIS A 63 2.73 13.94 -1.71
CA HIS A 63 1.28 14.06 -1.86
C HIS A 63 0.68 12.83 -2.57
N ASN A 64 1.28 12.40 -3.68
CA ASN A 64 0.86 11.21 -4.42
C ASN A 64 1.01 9.94 -3.57
N ASN A 65 2.10 9.83 -2.79
CA ASN A 65 2.29 8.75 -1.84
C ASN A 65 1.19 8.75 -0.76
N ALA A 66 0.85 9.91 -0.19
CA ALA A 66 -0.20 10.03 0.81
C ALA A 66 -1.57 9.60 0.26
N ILE A 67 -1.91 9.95 -0.98
CA ILE A 67 -3.11 9.45 -1.66
C ILE A 67 -3.10 7.91 -1.69
N LYS A 68 -1.97 7.29 -2.05
CA LYS A 68 -1.86 5.82 -2.09
C LYS A 68 -1.91 5.16 -0.71
N LEU A 69 -1.43 5.84 0.32
CA LEU A 69 -1.56 5.38 1.70
C LEU A 69 -3.02 5.44 2.17
N LYS A 70 -3.78 6.47 1.76
CA LYS A 70 -5.21 6.53 2.00
C LYS A 70 -5.95 5.39 1.29
N ASP A 71 -5.68 5.18 0.00
CA ASP A 71 -6.27 4.06 -0.76
C ASP A 71 -5.97 2.71 -0.10
N LEU A 72 -4.76 2.54 0.47
CA LEU A 72 -4.40 1.36 1.23
C LEU A 72 -5.19 1.24 2.53
N GLY A 73 -5.42 2.33 3.25
CA GLY A 73 -6.32 2.36 4.40
C GLY A 73 -7.70 1.84 4.03
N ASP A 74 -8.30 2.43 2.99
CA ASP A 74 -9.61 2.02 2.46
C ASP A 74 -9.63 0.53 2.02
N PHE A 75 -8.50 0.03 1.51
CA PHE A 75 -8.34 -1.37 1.12
C PHE A 75 -8.35 -2.33 2.32
N LEU A 76 -7.74 -1.91 3.42
CA LEU A 76 -7.59 -2.71 4.65
C LEU A 76 -8.83 -2.67 5.55
N THR A 77 -9.72 -1.68 5.38
CA THR A 77 -11.01 -1.62 6.07
C THR A 77 -11.86 -2.85 5.75
N LYS A 78 -12.42 -3.48 6.79
CA LYS A 78 -13.25 -4.70 6.71
C LYS A 78 -14.73 -4.47 7.01
N ASP A 79 -15.10 -3.26 7.38
CA ASP A 79 -16.45 -2.90 7.81
C ASP A 79 -17.45 -2.87 6.64
N GLU A 80 -18.73 -2.65 6.95
CA GLU A 80 -19.81 -2.56 5.95
C GLU A 80 -19.56 -1.46 4.90
N ASP A 81 -18.74 -0.46 5.23
CA ASP A 81 -18.34 0.64 4.34
C ASP A 81 -17.19 0.28 3.38
N ARG A 82 -16.79 -1.00 3.30
CA ARG A 82 -15.67 -1.42 2.43
C ARG A 82 -15.95 -1.08 0.97
N ALA A 83 -15.05 -0.29 0.38
CA ALA A 83 -15.22 0.17 -0.99
C ALA A 83 -15.24 -0.98 -2.00
N LYS A 84 -16.14 -0.92 -2.99
CA LYS A 84 -16.36 -2.01 -3.97
C LYS A 84 -15.11 -2.40 -4.77
N TRP A 85 -14.22 -1.44 -5.02
CA TRP A 85 -12.98 -1.70 -5.75
C TRP A 85 -12.01 -2.61 -4.97
N CYS A 86 -12.11 -2.65 -3.63
CA CYS A 86 -11.27 -3.47 -2.77
C CYS A 86 -11.45 -4.98 -3.06
N TYR A 87 -12.67 -5.41 -3.39
CA TYR A 87 -12.94 -6.81 -3.76
C TYR A 87 -12.25 -7.20 -5.07
N LEU A 88 -12.14 -6.28 -6.04
CA LEU A 88 -11.38 -6.51 -7.27
C LEU A 88 -9.87 -6.53 -6.99
N ALA A 89 -9.40 -5.62 -6.12
CA ALA A 89 -8.01 -5.56 -5.69
C ALA A 89 -7.58 -6.86 -4.98
N ASP A 90 -8.42 -7.40 -4.09
CA ASP A 90 -8.19 -8.69 -3.41
C ASP A 90 -7.92 -9.79 -4.45
N LYS A 91 -8.78 -9.91 -5.47
CA LYS A 91 -8.60 -10.91 -6.54
C LYS A 91 -7.35 -10.66 -7.37
N GLY A 92 -7.01 -9.40 -7.62
CA GLY A 92 -5.76 -9.01 -8.29
C GLY A 92 -4.53 -9.52 -7.53
N PHE A 93 -4.46 -9.29 -6.22
CA PHE A 93 -3.34 -9.76 -5.40
C PHE A 93 -3.31 -11.29 -5.24
N GLN A 94 -4.46 -11.94 -5.03
CA GLN A 94 -4.56 -13.39 -4.85
C GLN A 94 -4.10 -14.17 -6.09
N LYS A 95 -4.30 -13.60 -7.28
CA LYS A 95 -3.89 -14.20 -8.55
C LYS A 95 -2.37 -14.14 -8.75
N GLU A 96 -1.75 -13.01 -8.43
CA GLU A 96 -0.36 -12.74 -8.77
C GLU A 96 0.58 -13.12 -7.63
N VAL A 97 0.84 -14.42 -7.45
CA VAL A 97 1.85 -14.94 -6.49
C VAL A 97 3.05 -15.52 -7.26
N PRO A 98 4.30 -15.25 -6.84
CA PRO A 98 5.50 -15.80 -7.48
C PRO A 98 5.48 -17.34 -7.57
N GLN A 99 5.98 -17.87 -8.68
CA GLN A 99 6.21 -19.30 -8.82
C GLN A 99 7.27 -19.76 -7.81
N GLY A 100 7.01 -20.86 -7.10
CA GLY A 100 7.89 -21.39 -6.04
C GLY A 100 7.47 -21.03 -4.62
N ILE A 101 6.59 -20.05 -4.42
CA ILE A 101 5.98 -19.81 -3.10
C ILE A 101 4.86 -20.82 -2.87
N ILE A 102 4.99 -21.62 -1.81
CA ILE A 102 4.02 -22.64 -1.42
C ILE A 102 2.89 -21.97 -0.62
N VAL A 103 2.10 -21.11 -1.27
CA VAL A 103 0.86 -20.57 -0.70
C VAL A 103 -0.30 -21.08 -1.52
N ASP A 104 -1.06 -21.99 -0.92
CA ASP A 104 -2.26 -22.56 -1.53
C ASP A 104 -3.26 -21.45 -1.94
N LYS A 105 -3.91 -21.64 -3.09
CA LYS A 105 -4.79 -20.63 -3.69
C LYS A 105 -5.91 -20.16 -2.75
N LYS A 106 -6.48 -21.07 -1.96
CA LYS A 106 -7.58 -20.74 -1.03
C LYS A 106 -7.08 -20.08 0.26
N ALA A 107 -5.78 -20.14 0.55
CA ALA A 107 -5.18 -19.50 1.72
C ALA A 107 -4.81 -18.03 1.47
N ARG A 108 -4.85 -17.57 0.20
CA ARG A 108 -4.50 -16.21 -0.19
C ARG A 108 -5.69 -15.30 0.13
N ILE A 109 -5.53 -14.47 1.13
CA ILE A 109 -6.54 -13.49 1.53
C ILE A 109 -6.03 -12.11 1.16
N ASN A 110 -4.99 -11.63 1.82
CA ASN A 110 -4.46 -10.29 1.64
C ASN A 110 -2.95 -10.28 1.98
N PRO A 111 -2.08 -9.79 1.07
CA PRO A 111 -0.62 -9.80 1.26
C PRO A 111 -0.10 -8.83 2.33
N PHE A 112 -0.88 -7.85 2.78
CA PHE A 112 -0.46 -6.89 3.81
C PHE A 112 -0.66 -7.44 5.24
N ILE A 113 -1.53 -8.44 5.39
CA ILE A 113 -1.84 -9.09 6.68
C ILE A 113 -1.47 -10.58 6.68
N GLN A 114 -0.61 -11.00 5.74
CA GLN A 114 -0.07 -12.35 5.63
C GLN A 114 1.41 -12.28 5.25
N THR A 115 2.15 -13.37 5.46
CA THR A 115 3.62 -13.41 5.28
C THR A 115 4.10 -13.59 3.83
N TRP A 116 3.19 -13.62 2.85
CA TRP A 116 3.54 -13.81 1.44
C TRP A 116 3.45 -12.51 0.65
N ALA A 117 4.31 -12.38 -0.36
CA ALA A 117 4.38 -11.22 -1.23
C ALA A 117 3.83 -11.52 -2.64
N PRO A 118 3.07 -10.59 -3.27
CA PRO A 118 2.61 -10.74 -4.63
C PRO A 118 3.73 -10.49 -5.65
N LEU A 119 3.56 -11.04 -6.86
CA LEU A 119 4.44 -10.86 -7.99
C LEU A 119 4.23 -9.48 -8.63
N GLN A 120 4.99 -8.49 -8.16
CA GLN A 120 4.85 -7.08 -8.58
C GLN A 120 4.94 -6.85 -10.10
N LYS A 121 5.64 -7.72 -10.85
CA LYS A 121 5.79 -7.57 -12.32
C LYS A 121 4.46 -7.76 -13.06
N LYS A 122 3.56 -8.59 -12.53
CA LYS A 122 2.27 -8.93 -13.16
C LYS A 122 1.08 -8.18 -12.57
N LEU A 123 1.27 -7.48 -11.46
CA LEU A 123 0.22 -6.65 -10.88
C LEU A 123 -0.16 -5.49 -11.81
N PRO A 124 -1.46 -5.18 -11.95
CA PRO A 124 -1.91 -3.93 -12.56
C PRO A 124 -1.24 -2.71 -11.91
N ARG A 125 -1.01 -1.67 -12.72
CA ARG A 125 -0.28 -0.46 -12.29
C ARG A 125 -0.77 0.13 -10.94
N PRO A 126 -2.09 0.25 -10.67
CA PRO A 126 -2.57 0.80 -9.39
C PRO A 126 -2.17 -0.06 -8.20
N LEU A 127 -2.39 -1.38 -8.27
CA LEU A 127 -2.06 -2.32 -7.19
C LEU A 127 -0.55 -2.41 -6.95
N LYS A 128 0.24 -2.40 -8.04
CA LYS A 128 1.70 -2.37 -7.97
C LYS A 128 2.20 -1.12 -7.25
N ARG A 129 1.63 0.05 -7.56
CA ARG A 129 1.99 1.30 -6.89
C ARG A 129 1.61 1.28 -5.42
N MET A 130 0.37 0.90 -5.10
CA MET A 130 -0.10 0.77 -3.72
C MET A 130 0.81 -0.16 -2.90
N TYR A 131 1.14 -1.34 -3.43
CA TYR A 131 2.06 -2.28 -2.77
C TYR A 131 3.46 -1.69 -2.57
N ARG A 132 4.01 -1.03 -3.59
CA ARG A 132 5.33 -0.38 -3.49
C ARG A 132 5.35 0.74 -2.46
N THR A 133 4.32 1.58 -2.44
CA THR A 133 4.21 2.66 -1.45
C THR A 133 4.16 2.08 -0.03
N ALA A 134 3.34 1.04 0.20
CA ALA A 134 3.30 0.35 1.49
C ALA A 134 4.69 -0.16 1.91
N THR A 135 5.42 -0.84 1.01
CA THR A 135 6.77 -1.35 1.29
C THR A 135 7.80 -0.23 1.49
N LYS A 136 7.68 0.89 0.75
CA LYS A 136 8.58 2.04 0.86
C LYS A 136 8.52 2.65 2.26
N PHE A 137 7.32 2.74 2.83
CA PHE A 137 7.10 3.28 4.18
C PHE A 137 7.16 2.22 5.28
N GLY A 138 7.56 0.98 4.96
CA GLY A 138 7.66 -0.10 5.93
C GLY A 138 6.33 -0.44 6.60
N LEU A 139 5.20 -0.20 5.93
CA LEU A 139 3.90 -0.51 6.49
C LEU A 139 3.76 -2.01 6.67
N THR A 140 3.61 -2.41 7.91
CA THR A 140 3.42 -3.80 8.33
C THR A 140 2.30 -3.86 9.35
N PHE A 141 1.72 -5.05 9.52
CA PHE A 141 0.80 -5.28 10.62
C PHE A 141 1.60 -5.31 11.94
N ASP A 142 1.64 -4.17 12.63
CA ASP A 142 2.30 -4.00 13.92
C ASP A 142 1.25 -3.59 14.95
N ALA A 143 0.99 -4.49 15.90
CA ALA A 143 0.02 -4.26 16.96
C ALA A 143 0.58 -4.76 18.29
N LEU A 144 0.80 -3.82 19.22
CA LEU A 144 1.28 -4.10 20.57
C LEU A 144 0.29 -4.94 21.38
N ALA A 145 -1.00 -4.61 21.27
CA ALA A 145 -2.10 -5.37 21.82
C ALA A 145 -3.32 -5.22 20.91
N LEU A 146 -3.96 -6.34 20.60
CA LEU A 146 -5.18 -6.38 19.80
C LEU A 146 -6.35 -6.79 20.68
N GLU A 147 -7.47 -6.08 20.49
CA GLU A 147 -8.75 -6.51 21.00
C GLU A 147 -9.14 -7.87 20.40
N LYS A 148 -9.97 -8.63 21.11
CA LYS A 148 -10.31 -10.00 20.74
C LYS A 148 -11.02 -10.08 19.38
N ASN A 149 -12.01 -9.23 19.16
CA ASN A 149 -12.70 -9.05 17.88
C ASN A 149 -11.72 -8.87 16.70
N VAL A 150 -10.70 -8.03 16.86
CA VAL A 150 -9.72 -7.78 15.78
C VAL A 150 -8.86 -9.03 15.54
N LYS A 151 -8.45 -9.74 16.60
CA LYS A 151 -7.70 -11.01 16.46
C LYS A 151 -8.50 -12.05 15.68
N ASP A 152 -9.79 -12.17 16.00
CA ASP A 152 -10.71 -13.14 15.40
C ASP A 152 -10.96 -12.88 13.90
N GLU A 153 -10.48 -11.75 13.37
CA GLU A 153 -10.54 -11.41 11.94
C GLU A 153 -9.21 -11.59 11.18
N ILE A 154 -8.11 -11.87 11.87
CA ILE A 154 -6.80 -12.01 11.23
C ILE A 154 -6.71 -13.40 10.58
N PRO A 155 -6.22 -13.49 9.33
CA PRO A 155 -5.97 -14.77 8.69
C PRO A 155 -5.12 -15.72 9.53
N VAL A 156 -5.66 -16.88 9.89
CA VAL A 156 -4.89 -17.94 10.57
C VAL A 156 -3.81 -18.53 9.65
N TRP A 157 -4.11 -18.56 8.35
CA TRP A 157 -3.18 -19.06 7.34
C TRP A 157 -2.13 -18.01 7.00
N PHE A 158 -0.86 -18.42 7.00
CA PHE A 158 0.28 -17.51 6.73
C PHE A 158 0.25 -16.25 7.61
N HIS A 159 -0.17 -16.41 8.87
CA HIS A 159 -0.34 -15.35 9.85
C HIS A 159 0.95 -14.53 10.06
N PRO A 160 0.88 -13.19 10.20
CA PRO A 160 2.06 -12.31 10.31
C PRO A 160 2.90 -12.59 11.56
N GLY A 161 2.27 -12.93 12.69
CA GLY A 161 2.97 -13.38 13.90
C GLY A 161 3.40 -14.85 13.93
N GLY A 162 3.20 -15.61 12.84
CA GLY A 162 3.57 -17.03 12.79
C GLY A 162 5.07 -17.24 12.61
N LYS A 163 5.67 -18.18 13.37
CA LYS A 163 7.05 -18.62 13.13
C LYS A 163 7.21 -19.21 11.72
N LYS A 164 8.41 -19.10 11.13
CA LYS A 164 8.70 -19.61 9.78
C LYS A 164 8.35 -21.10 9.61
N ASP A 165 8.45 -21.90 10.66
CA ASP A 165 8.11 -23.33 10.63
C ASP A 165 6.60 -23.59 10.53
N LEU A 166 5.76 -22.71 11.09
CA LEU A 166 4.30 -22.78 10.97
C LEU A 166 3.84 -22.64 9.51
N ALA A 167 4.60 -21.91 8.69
CA ALA A 167 4.31 -21.78 7.26
C ALA A 167 4.33 -23.13 6.52
N ARG A 168 5.15 -24.10 6.97
CA ARG A 168 5.19 -25.45 6.40
C ARG A 168 3.91 -26.25 6.69
N HIS A 169 3.31 -26.03 7.85
CA HIS A 169 2.10 -26.72 8.26
C HIS A 169 0.83 -26.19 7.57
N ASN A 170 0.86 -24.95 7.08
CA ASN A 170 -0.27 -24.32 6.37
C ASN A 170 -0.72 -25.06 5.11
N ASN A 171 0.13 -25.91 4.53
CA ASN A 171 -0.21 -26.70 3.34
C ASN A 171 -0.33 -28.21 3.61
N SER A 172 -0.28 -28.63 4.88
CA SER A 172 -0.52 -30.02 5.26
C SER A 172 -1.92 -30.48 4.85
N SER A 173 -2.13 -31.79 4.69
CA SER A 173 -3.44 -32.35 4.36
C SER A 173 -4.52 -31.96 5.38
N ARG A 174 -4.16 -31.89 6.67
CA ARG A 174 -5.06 -31.43 7.74
C ARG A 174 -5.40 -29.95 7.59
N ALA A 175 -4.41 -29.09 7.33
CA ALA A 175 -4.64 -27.66 7.11
C ALA A 175 -5.53 -27.41 5.88
N LYS A 176 -5.32 -28.17 4.79
CA LYS A 176 -6.18 -28.13 3.61
C LYS A 176 -7.61 -28.56 3.94
N CYS A 177 -7.80 -29.64 4.70
CA CYS A 177 -9.13 -30.08 5.13
C CYS A 177 -9.83 -28.99 5.98
N LEU A 178 -9.14 -28.43 6.97
CA LEU A 178 -9.67 -27.36 7.82
C LEU A 178 -10.11 -26.14 7.00
N ARG A 179 -9.34 -25.76 6.00
CA ARG A 179 -9.65 -24.63 5.12
C ARG A 179 -10.79 -24.92 4.15
N ASP A 180 -10.72 -26.06 3.49
CA ASP A 180 -11.54 -26.35 2.31
C ASP A 180 -12.88 -26.98 2.67
N ASN A 181 -12.92 -27.79 3.73
CA ASN A 181 -14.10 -28.53 4.16
C ASN A 181 -14.71 -27.96 5.44
N HIS A 182 -13.89 -27.42 6.36
CA HIS A 182 -14.37 -26.86 7.63
C HIS A 182 -14.43 -25.32 7.63
N GLY A 183 -14.03 -24.66 6.55
CA GLY A 183 -14.19 -23.21 6.39
C GLY A 183 -13.32 -22.34 7.31
N VAL A 184 -12.30 -22.91 7.96
CA VAL A 184 -11.42 -22.19 8.88
C VAL A 184 -10.61 -21.14 8.11
N LYS A 185 -10.68 -19.87 8.53
CA LYS A 185 -10.04 -18.73 7.83
C LYS A 185 -9.31 -17.77 8.76
N THR A 186 -9.86 -17.50 9.93
CA THR A 186 -9.32 -16.56 10.91
C THR A 186 -8.98 -17.26 12.22
N VAL A 187 -8.27 -16.56 13.11
CA VAL A 187 -7.82 -17.06 14.42
C VAL A 187 -9.00 -17.23 15.38
#